data_AF-A0A4U9D5Y9-F1
#
_entry.id   AF-A0A4U9D5Y9-F1
#
_cell.length_a   1.000
_cell.length_b   1.000
_cell.length_c   1.000
_cell.angle_alpha   90.00
_cell.angle_beta   90.00
_cell.angle_gamma   90.00
#
_symmetry.space_group_name_H-M   'P 1'
#
loop_
_entity.id
_entity.type
_entity.pdbx_description
1 polymer ?
#
loop_
_entity_poly.entity_id
_entity_poly.type
_entity_poly.pdbx_seq_one_letter_code
_entity_poly.pdbx_strand_id
1 'polypeptide(L)' 'MIIEATLIGILCYLGALSSPWLLGLTGGWYLITRPLVSGMLVGLILGDLKTGIMIGVAVQAVYIAM' A
#
# COMPACT_ATOMS: atom_id res chain seq x y z
N MET A 1 13.77 12.27 -0.79
CA MET A 1 13.60 11.44 0.43
C MET A 1 12.48 11.90 1.37
N ILE A 2 12.44 13.16 1.83
CA ILE A 2 11.43 13.60 2.82
C ILE A 2 10.01 13.57 2.24
N ILE A 3 9.83 14.00 0.99
CA ILE A 3 8.52 14.04 0.33
C ILE A 3 7.99 12.62 0.09
N GLU A 4 8.82 11.71 -0.42
CA GLU A 4 8.46 10.30 -0.61
C GLU A 4 8.07 9.64 0.72
N ALA A 5 8.86 9.87 1.78
CA ALA A 5 8.57 9.33 3.10
C ALA A 5 7.26 9.87 3.68
N THR A 6 6.98 11.18 3.52
CA THR A 6 5.71 11.77 3.95
C THR A 6 4.52 11.18 3.18
N LEU A 7 4.63 11.00 1.86
CA LEU A 7 3.58 10.39 1.04
C LEU A 7 3.30 8.93 1.45
N ILE A 8 4.35 8.15 1.70
CA ILE A 8 4.22 6.77 2.19
C ILE A 8 3.56 6.77 3.57
N GLY A 9 3.94 7.68 4.46
CA GLY A 9 3.31 7.84 5.79
C GLY A 9 1.82 8.17 5.71
N ILE A 10 1.42 9.07 4.80
CA ILE A 10 0.02 9.40 4.55
C ILE A 10 -0.74 8.17 4.01
N LEU A 11 -0.15 7.41 3.07
CA LEU A 11 -0.77 6.17 2.58
C LEU A 11 -0.96 5.14 3.70
N CYS A 12 0.01 5.03 4.61
CA CYS A 12 -0.10 4.14 5.77
C CYS A 12 -1.25 4.56 6.70
N TYR A 13 -1.42 5.87 6.93
CA TYR A 13 -2.54 6.41 7.70
C TYR A 13 -3.89 6.19 7.01
N LEU A 14 -3.96 6.38 5.69
CA LEU A 14 -5.19 6.16 4.91
C LEU A 14 -5.59 4.68 4.86
N GLY A 15 -4.63 3.77 4.94
CA GLY A 15 -4.88 2.34 5.04
C GLY A 15 -5.32 1.87 6.43
N ALA A 16 -5.27 2.70 7.48
CA ALA A 16 -5.59 2.29 8.84
C ALA A 16 -7.08 1.97 9.03
N LEU A 17 -7.39 0.96 9.86
CA LEU A 17 -8.76 0.51 10.20
C LEU A 17 -9.70 1.64 10.63
N SER A 18 -9.15 2.66 11.30
CA SER A 18 -9.90 3.77 11.85
C SER A 18 -10.04 4.96 10.90
N SER A 19 -9.60 4.84 9.64
CA SER A 19 -9.62 5.93 8.66
C SER A 19 -10.89 5.88 7.79
N PRO A 20 -11.82 6.86 7.90
CA PRO A 20 -13.07 6.84 7.15
C PRO A 20 -12.94 7.35 5.70
N TRP A 21 -11.82 8.00 5.37
CA TRP A 21 -11.69 8.87 4.21
C TRP A 21 -11.67 8.16 2.85
N LEU A 22 -11.31 6.87 2.81
CA LEU A 22 -11.13 6.10 1.57
C LEU A 22 -12.16 4.98 1.45
N LEU A 23 -13.44 5.35 1.25
CA LEU A 23 -14.59 4.41 1.29
C LEU A 23 -14.65 3.60 2.59
N GLY A 24 -14.20 4.22 3.70
CA GLY A 24 -14.04 3.59 5.00
C GLY A 24 -13.20 2.31 4.96
N LEU A 25 -13.79 1.24 5.49
CA LEU A 25 -13.14 -0.07 5.59
C LEU A 25 -12.88 -0.73 4.22
N THR A 26 -13.67 -0.39 3.20
CA THR A 26 -13.65 -1.09 1.91
C THR A 26 -12.51 -0.60 1.01
N GLY A 27 -12.32 0.71 0.90
CA GLY A 27 -11.26 1.28 0.08
C GLY A 27 -9.92 1.45 0.83
N GLY A 28 -9.97 1.81 2.11
CA GLY A 28 -8.77 2.00 2.94
C GLY A 28 -8.18 0.66 3.35
N TRP A 29 -8.75 0.05 4.39
CA TRP A 29 -8.22 -1.19 4.94
C TRP A 29 -8.20 -2.32 3.90
N TYR A 30 -9.31 -2.62 3.23
CA TYR A 30 -9.39 -3.80 2.35
C TYR A 30 -8.59 -3.70 1.05
N LEU A 31 -8.33 -2.49 0.57
CA LEU A 31 -7.74 -2.23 -0.75
C LEU A 31 -6.31 -1.72 -0.63
N ILE A 32 -6.04 -0.68 0.16
CA ILE A 32 -4.68 -0.10 0.29
C ILE A 32 -3.75 -1.00 1.10
N THR A 33 -4.26 -1.74 2.10
CA THR A 33 -3.39 -2.64 2.89
C THR A 33 -3.06 -3.94 2.19
N ARG A 34 -3.74 -4.25 1.07
CA ARG A 34 -3.38 -5.41 0.25
C ARG A 34 -1.94 -5.25 -0.22
N PRO A 35 -1.05 -6.20 0.07
CA PRO A 35 0.37 -6.10 -0.28
C PRO A 35 0.63 -5.73 -1.75
N LEU A 36 -0.19 -6.26 -2.68
CA LEU A 36 -0.09 -5.92 -4.09
C LEU A 36 -0.34 -4.42 -4.38
N VAL A 37 -1.41 -3.87 -3.83
CA VAL A 37 -1.82 -2.48 -4.04
C VAL A 37 -0.89 -1.52 -3.29
N SER A 38 -0.53 -1.88 -2.05
CA SER A 38 0.44 -1.13 -1.25
C SER A 38 1.80 -1.04 -1.95
N GLY A 39 2.33 -2.18 -2.43
CA GLY A 39 3.60 -2.24 -3.16
C GLY A 39 3.58 -1.45 -4.47
N MET A 40 2.46 -1.47 -5.19
CA MET A 40 2.25 -0.64 -6.39
C MET A 40 2.31 0.87 -6.06
N LEU A 41 1.61 1.31 -5.01
CA LEU A 41 1.59 2.73 -4.61
C LEU A 41 2.95 3.22 -4.11
N VAL A 42 3.66 2.40 -3.33
CA VAL A 42 5.02 2.73 -2.86
C VAL A 42 6.00 2.75 -4.03
N GLY A 43 5.93 1.79 -4.95
CA GLY A 43 6.73 1.79 -6.18
C GLY A 43 6.49 3.03 -7.06
N LEU A 44 5.25 3.49 -7.14
CA LEU A 44 4.89 4.72 -7.84
C LEU A 44 5.53 5.97 -7.18
N ILE A 45 5.52 6.05 -5.85
CA ILE A 45 6.12 7.16 -5.10
C ILE A 45 7.65 7.18 -5.24
N LEU A 46 8.27 6.00 -5.23
CA LEU A 46 9.73 5.86 -5.32
C LEU A 46 10.25 5.93 -6.76
N GLY A 47 9.38 5.94 -7.77
CA GLY A 47 9.73 6.03 -9.19
C GLY A 47 10.08 4.69 -9.86
N ASP A 48 10.00 3.57 -9.14
CA ASP A 48 10.16 2.21 -9.68
C ASP A 48 8.92 1.36 -9.41
N LEU A 49 7.95 1.47 -10.33
CA LEU A 49 6.69 0.76 -10.26
C LEU A 49 6.85 -0.75 -10.40
N LYS A 50 7.75 -1.21 -11.27
CA LYS A 50 7.92 -2.65 -11.54
C LYS A 50 8.45 -3.36 -10.32
N THR A 51 9.49 -2.80 -9.70
CA THR A 51 10.07 -3.37 -8.48
C THR A 51 9.05 -3.35 -7.33
N GLY A 52 8.28 -2.26 -7.17
CA GLY A 52 7.22 -2.17 -6.16
C GLY A 52 6.12 -3.24 -6.33
N ILE A 53 5.66 -3.47 -7.56
CA ILE A 53 4.66 -4.52 -7.85
C ILE A 53 5.24 -5.91 -7.58
N MET A 54 6.49 -6.18 -7.99
CA MET A 54 7.14 -7.48 -7.77
C MET A 54 7.24 -7.80 -6.27
N ILE A 55 7.63 -6.83 -5.45
CA ILE A 55 7.66 -6.96 -3.99
C ILE A 55 6.24 -7.18 -3.44
N GLY A 56 5.27 -6.40 -3.92
CA GLY A 56 3.87 -6.52 -3.52
C GLY A 56 3.29 -7.91 -3.81
N VAL A 57 3.53 -8.48 -4.99
CA VAL A 57 3.13 -9.85 -5.36
C VAL A 57 3.83 -10.89 -4.48
N ALA A 58 5.13 -10.74 -4.23
CA ALA A 58 5.88 -11.65 -3.38
C ALA A 58 5.30 -11.72 -1.96
N VAL A 59 4.98 -10.57 -1.36
CA VAL A 59 4.34 -10.51 -0.03
C VAL A 59 2.90 -11.00 -0.08
N GLN A 60 2.15 -10.68 -1.15
CA GLN A 60 0.78 -11.15 -1.34
C GLN A 60 0.69 -12.68 -1.38
N ALA A 61 1.66 -13.35 -2.01
CA ALA A 61 1.73 -14.80 -2.08
C ALA A 61 1.91 -15.45 -0.69
N VAL A 62 2.72 -14.85 0.19
CA VAL A 62 2.87 -15.31 1.58
C VAL A 62 1.56 -15.16 2.35
N TYR A 63 0.84 -14.06 2.14
CA TYR A 63 -0.45 -13.80 2.80
C TYR A 63 -1.57 -14.78 2.38
N ILE A 64 -1.48 -15.37 1.18
CA ILE A 64 -2.43 -16.38 0.70
C ILE A 64 -2.08 -17.77 1.24
N ALA A 65 -0.81 -18.01 1.54
CA ALA A 65 -0.32 -19.27 2.10
C ALA A 65 -0.55 -19.38 3.63
N MET A 66 -1.06 -18.32 4.28
CA MET A 66 -1.42 -18.28 5.70
C MET A 66 -2.91 -18.36 5.94
#